data_AF-A0A2V9KDF1-F1
#
_entry.id   AF-A0A2V9KDF1-F1
#
_cell.length_a   1.000
_cell.length_b   1.000
_cell.length_c   1.000
_cell.angle_alpha   90.00
_cell.angle_beta   90.00
_cell.angle_gamma   90.00
#
_symmetry.space_group_name_H-M   'P 1'
#
loop_
_entity.id
_entity.type
_entity.pdbx_description
1 polymer ?
#
loop_
_entity_poly.entity_id
_entity_poly.type
_entity_poly.pdbx_seq_one_letter_code
_entity_poly.pdbx_strand_id
1 'polypeptide(L)' 'MQQISSDVLRVQQGSLYPALHRLERRGWIKAKWGASENNRRAKFYELTKSGRRQLQAEEGAWRKLTVAVGQVLETA' A
#
# COMPACT_ATOMS: atom_id res chain seq x y z
N MET A 1 -5.55 1.14 -7.34
CA MET A 1 -4.95 2.21 -6.49
C MET A 1 -5.42 3.61 -6.87
N GLN A 2 -5.48 3.97 -8.16
CA GLN A 2 -6.09 5.26 -8.59
C GLN A 2 -7.59 5.35 -8.30
N GLN A 3 -8.33 4.26 -8.51
CA GLN A 3 -9.79 4.25 -8.40
C GLN A 3 -10.36 4.41 -6.98
N ILE A 4 -9.53 4.35 -5.93
CA ILE A 4 -9.96 4.50 -4.52
C ILE A 4 -9.49 5.83 -3.92
N SER A 5 -8.51 6.51 -4.52
CA SER A 5 -7.86 7.69 -3.92
C SER A 5 -8.25 9.02 -4.57
N SER A 6 -9.29 9.04 -5.43
CA SER A 6 -9.74 10.26 -6.14
C SER A 6 -8.58 11.03 -6.80
N ASP A 7 -7.60 10.31 -7.37
CA ASP A 7 -6.36 10.85 -7.96
C ASP A 7 -5.39 11.60 -7.03
N VAL A 8 -5.67 11.69 -5.73
CA VAL A 8 -4.81 12.38 -4.74
C VAL A 8 -3.52 11.58 -4.49
N LEU A 9 -3.57 10.25 -4.55
CA LEU A 9 -2.41 9.37 -4.39
C LEU A 9 -1.90 8.90 -5.75
N ARG A 10 -1.18 9.77 -6.45
CA ARG A 10 -0.39 9.38 -7.62
C ARG A 10 0.91 8.72 -7.17
N VAL A 11 0.90 7.39 -7.10
CA VAL A 11 2.13 6.63 -6.91
C VAL A 11 2.96 6.72 -8.20
N GLN A 12 4.08 7.43 -8.15
CA GLN A 12 5.00 7.46 -9.28
C GLN A 12 5.55 6.05 -9.56
N GLN A 13 5.66 5.67 -10.83
CA GLN A 13 6.16 4.35 -11.22
C GLN A 13 7.56 4.05 -10.62
N GLY A 14 8.40 5.07 -10.49
CA GLY A 14 9.75 4.95 -9.90
C GLY A 14 9.78 4.62 -8.41
N SER A 15 8.71 4.90 -7.65
CA SER A 15 8.64 4.61 -6.21
C SER A 15 7.86 3.33 -5.88
N LEU A 16 7.01 2.87 -6.80
CA LEU A 16 6.19 1.66 -6.62
C LEU A 16 7.03 0.39 -6.50
N TYR A 17 7.91 0.12 -7.47
CA TYR A 17 8.71 -1.11 -7.48
C TYR A 17 9.63 -1.24 -6.27
N PRO A 18 10.39 -0.19 -5.86
CA PRO A 18 11.15 -0.24 -4.62
C PRO A 18 10.29 -0.50 -3.38
N ALA A 19 9.07 0.05 -3.32
CA ALA A 19 8.15 -0.21 -2.22
C ALA A 19 7.67 -1.68 -2.20
N LEU A 20 7.25 -2.23 -3.33
CA LEU A 20 6.85 -3.63 -3.45
C LEU A 20 8.00 -4.57 -3.06
N HIS A 21 9.24 -4.29 -3.50
CA HIS A 21 10.40 -5.07 -3.09
C HIS A 21 10.65 -5.03 -1.59
N ARG A 22 10.47 -3.88 -0.92
CA ARG A 22 10.60 -3.79 0.55
C ARG A 22 9.52 -4.62 1.25
N LEU A 23 8.28 -4.55 0.78
CA LEU A 23 7.17 -5.32 1.34
C LEU A 23 7.37 -6.83 1.16
N GLU A 24 7.89 -7.25 0.01
CA GLU A 24 8.19 -8.65 -0.30
C GLU A 24 9.35 -9.16 0.57
N ARG A 25 10.43 -8.38 0.72
CA ARG A 25 11.56 -8.72 1.62
C ARG A 25 11.15 -8.84 3.09
N ARG A 26 10.18 -8.05 3.54
CA ARG A 26 9.60 -8.15 4.90
C ARG A 26 8.63 -9.33 5.06
N GLY A 27 8.34 -10.06 3.97
CA GLY A 27 7.37 -11.15 3.97
C GLY A 27 5.93 -10.68 4.15
N TRP A 28 5.63 -9.39 3.94
CA TRP A 28 4.29 -8.82 4.09
C TRP A 28 3.45 -9.02 2.82
N ILE A 29 4.10 -9.15 1.66
CA ILE A 29 3.45 -9.58 0.43
C ILE A 29 4.17 -10.79 -0.16
N LYS A 30 3.44 -11.60 -0.90
CA LYS A 30 3.96 -12.64 -1.78
C LYS A 30 3.64 -12.29 -3.22
N ALA A 31 4.41 -12.82 -4.16
CA ALA A 31 4.19 -12.60 -5.57
C ALA A 31 4.00 -13.90 -6.34
N LYS A 32 3.17 -13.85 -7.37
CA LYS A 32 2.94 -14.94 -8.32
C LYS A 32 2.99 -14.39 -9.74
N TRP A 33 3.63 -15.13 -10.65
CA TRP A 33 3.51 -14.86 -12.07
C TRP A 33 2.15 -15.38 -12.57
N GLY A 34 1.49 -14.60 -13.42
CA GLY A 34 0.26 -15.01 -14.09
C GLY A 34 0.14 -14.38 -15.47
N ALA A 35 -0.80 -14.86 -16.27
CA ALA A 35 -1.18 -14.22 -17.51
C ALA A 35 -2.04 -12.99 -17.19
N SER A 36 -1.71 -11.84 -17.78
CA SER A 36 -2.61 -10.69 -17.83
C SER A 36 -3.63 -10.86 -18.97
N GLU A 37 -4.66 -10.00 -18.99
CA GLU A 37 -5.75 -10.04 -19.97
C GLU A 37 -5.29 -9.96 -21.44
N ASN A 38 -4.09 -9.42 -21.69
CA ASN A 38 -3.46 -9.36 -23.01
C ASN A 38 -2.39 -10.45 -23.24
N ASN A 39 -2.47 -11.56 -22.49
CA ASN A 39 -1.58 -12.72 -22.57
C ASN A 39 -0.08 -12.39 -22.30
N ARG A 40 0.21 -11.27 -21.64
CA ARG A 40 1.57 -10.93 -21.17
C ARG A 40 1.80 -11.52 -19.77
N ARG A 41 3.05 -11.80 -19.43
CA ARG A 41 3.40 -12.21 -18.06
C ARG A 41 3.38 -11.00 -17.13
N ALA A 42 2.54 -11.05 -16.11
CA ALA A 42 2.49 -10.05 -15.04
C ALA A 42 2.81 -10.69 -13.69
N LYS A 43 3.46 -9.90 -12.80
CA LYS A 43 3.72 -10.29 -11.42
C LYS A 43 2.58 -9.74 -10.55
N PHE A 44 1.74 -10.62 -10.02
CA PHE A 44 0.64 -10.30 -9.13
C PHE A 44 1.08 -10.42 -7.68
N TYR A 45 0.69 -9.48 -6.85
CA TYR A 45 1.06 -9.42 -5.43
C TYR A 45 -0.17 -9.63 -4.53
N GLU A 46 0.02 -10.32 -3.42
CA GLU A 46 -1.03 -10.57 -2.43
C GLU A 46 -0.46 -10.41 -1.01
N LEU A 47 -1.26 -9.86 -0.09
CA LEU A 47 -0.89 -9.80 1.33
C LEU A 47 -0.74 -11.21 1.91
N THR A 48 0.32 -11.41 2.68
CA THR A 48 0.48 -12.58 3.54
C THR A 48 -0.32 -12.42 4.84
N LYS A 49 -0.33 -13.44 5.69
CA LYS A 49 -0.94 -13.36 7.02
C LYS A 49 -0.24 -12.31 7.91
N SER A 50 1.09 -12.23 7.86
CA SER A 50 1.85 -11.20 8.56
C SER A 50 1.62 -9.82 7.95
N GLY A 51 1.51 -9.72 6.62
CA GLY A 51 1.17 -8.47 5.94
C GLY A 51 -0.18 -7.90 6.33
N ARG A 52 -1.21 -8.74 6.47
CA ARG A 52 -2.53 -8.30 6.95
C ARG A 52 -2.48 -7.75 8.38
N ARG A 53 -1.72 -8.39 9.28
CA ARG A 53 -1.54 -7.89 10.66
C ARG A 53 -0.80 -6.55 10.67
N GLN A 54 0.24 -6.42 9.86
CA GLN A 54 0.97 -5.16 9.76
C GLN A 54 0.07 -4.05 9.22
N LEU A 55 -0.70 -4.32 8.17
CA LEU A 55 -1.63 -3.34 7.59
C LEU A 55 -2.58 -2.79 8.66
N GLN A 56 -3.18 -3.67 9.47
CA GLN A 56 -4.07 -3.24 10.57
C GLN A 56 -3.35 -2.34 11.59
N ALA A 57 -2.09 -2.63 11.91
CA ALA A 57 -1.31 -1.81 12.83
C ALA A 57 -0.99 -0.42 12.25
N GLU A 58 -0.57 -0.37 10.98
CA GLU A 58 -0.28 0.88 10.26
C GLU A 58 -1.54 1.73 10.09
N GLU A 59 -2.69 1.13 9.77
CA GLU A 59 -3.98 1.83 9.70
C GLU A 59 -4.37 2.45 11.04
N GLY A 60 -4.16 1.72 12.14
CA GLY A 60 -4.39 2.22 13.49
C GLY A 60 -3.49 3.39 13.84
N ALA A 61 -2.20 3.31 13.52
CA ALA A 61 -1.24 4.39 13.74
C ALA A 61 -1.59 5.63 12.89
N TRP A 62 -1.91 5.43 11.61
CA TRP A 62 -2.31 6.49 10.70
C TRP A 62 -3.55 7.24 11.19
N ARG A 63 -4.59 6.52 11.62
CA ARG A 63 -5.82 7.14 12.15
C ARG A 63 -5.53 8.05 13.34
N LYS A 64 -4.68 7.60 14.28
CA LYS A 64 -4.28 8.40 15.45
C LYS A 64 -3.55 9.67 15.03
N LEU A 65 -2.62 9.56 14.08
CA LEU A 65 -1.87 10.69 13.57
C LEU A 65 -2.78 11.73 12.91
N THR A 66 -3.69 11.29 12.03
CA THR A 66 -4.59 12.20 11.32
C THR A 66 -5.54 12.92 12.28
N VAL A 67 -6.04 12.25 13.31
CA VAL A 67 -6.84 12.90 14.36
C VAL A 67 -6.04 13.98 15.08
N ALA A 68 -4.81 13.67 15.52
CA ALA A 68 -3.97 14.64 16.22
C ALA A 68 -3.64 15.86 15.35
N VAL A 69 -3.30 15.64 14.07
CA VAL A 69 -3.06 16.74 13.13
C VAL A 69 -4.32 17.58 12.92
N GLY A 70 -5.49 16.94 12.77
CA GLY A 70 -6.76 17.65 12.65
C GLY A 70 -7.05 18.56 13.85
N GLN A 71 -6.84 18.07 15.07
CA GLN A 71 -7.02 18.86 16.29
C GLN A 71 -6.11 20.10 16.34
N VAL A 72 -4.84 19.96 15.93
CA VAL A 72 -3.90 21.09 15.86
C VAL A 72 -4.37 22.14 14.85
N LEU A 73 -4.86 21.70 13.68
CA LEU A 73 -5.32 22.60 12.63
C LEU A 73 -6.64 23.31 12.98
N GLU A 74 -7.52 22.70 13.78
CA GLU A 74 -8.79 23.32 14.23
C GLU A 74 -8.59 24.33 15.38
N THR A 75 -7.47 24.24 16.10
CA THR A 75 -7.15 25.15 17.21
C THR A 75 -6.36 26.39 16.74
N ALA A 76 -5.87 26.39 15.50
CA ALA A 76 -5.12 27.48 14.88
C ALA A 76 -6.04 28.39 14.02
#